data_AF-A0A3P1S6Z5-F1
#
_entry.id   AF-A0A3P1S6Z5-F1
#
_cell.length_a   1.000
_cell.length_b   1.000
_cell.length_c   1.000
_cell.angle_alpha   90.00
_cell.angle_beta   90.00
_cell.angle_gamma   90.00
#
_symmetry.space_group_name_H-M   'P 1'
#
loop_
_entity.id
_entity.type
_entity.pdbx_description
1 polymer ?
#
loop_
_entity_poly.entity_id
_entity_poly.type
_entity_poly.pdbx_seq_one_letter_code
_entity_poly.pdbx_strand_id
1 'polypeptide(L)'
;MKRINKISLISLFILIISFIIIRYALFEMHRMKQVPFMLFLPILLSITILCFKKAKIMPFALALSYPIGFVLGVMFQTYGVDAGGGTANNMWIIWTIVIIVIIIFSIVIELINKKKGRS
;
A
#
# COMPACT_ATOMS: atom_id res chain seq x y z
N MET A 1 18.28 10.44 21.61
CA MET A 1 17.82 9.92 20.30
C MET A 1 16.45 9.26 20.46
N LYS A 2 15.43 9.68 19.69
CA LYS A 2 14.13 8.97 19.66
C LYS A 2 14.38 7.55 19.11
N ARG A 3 14.01 6.53 19.88
CA ARG A 3 14.17 5.11 19.47
C ARG A 3 13.31 4.86 18.24
N ILE A 4 13.93 4.58 17.09
CA ILE A 4 13.25 4.29 15.83
C ILE A 4 12.40 3.03 16.01
N ASN A 5 11.17 3.06 15.50
CA ASN A 5 10.27 1.91 15.55
C ASN A 5 10.76 0.81 14.58
N LYS A 6 11.21 -0.31 15.13
CA LYS A 6 11.69 -1.47 14.36
C LYS A 6 10.64 -2.00 13.38
N ILE A 7 9.36 -1.95 13.74
CA ILE A 7 8.27 -2.41 12.88
C ILE A 7 8.18 -1.52 11.63
N SER A 8 8.29 -0.21 11.79
CA SER A 8 8.28 0.72 10.65
C SER A 8 9.47 0.50 9.72
N LEU A 9 10.65 0.16 10.24
CA LEU A 9 11.81 -0.20 9.41
C LEU A 9 11.57 -1.46 8.58
N ILE A 10 11.04 -2.51 9.21
CA ILE A 10 10.67 -3.76 8.50
C ILE A 10 9.61 -3.46 7.43
N SER A 11 8.63 -2.62 7.76
CA SER A 11 7.55 -2.22 6.86
C SER A 11 8.08 -1.45 5.64
N LEU A 12 9.06 -0.55 5.83
CA LEU A 12 9.73 0.13 4.71
C LEU A 12 10.44 -0.87 3.80
N PHE A 13 11.15 -1.84 4.37
CA PHE A 13 11.86 -2.85 3.59
C PHE A 13 10.89 -3.70 2.75
N ILE A 14 9.79 -4.16 3.35
CA ILE A 14 8.73 -4.90 2.64
C ILE A 14 8.15 -4.05 1.50
N LEU A 15 7.84 -2.78 1.77
CA LEU A 15 7.26 -1.89 0.77
C LEU A 15 8.23 -1.65 -0.40
N ILE A 16 9.51 -1.41 -0.13
CA ILE A 16 10.53 -1.16 -1.16
C ILE A 16 10.71 -2.41 -2.03
N ILE A 17 10.83 -3.59 -1.43
CA ILE A 17 10.95 -4.84 -2.19
C ILE A 17 9.70 -5.07 -3.04
N SER A 18 8.51 -4.92 -2.45
CA SER A 18 7.24 -5.09 -3.15
C SER A 18 7.14 -4.13 -4.35
N PHE A 19 7.54 -2.88 -4.16
CA PHE A 19 7.57 -1.88 -5.23
C PHE A 19 8.54 -2.25 -6.36
N ILE A 20 9.76 -2.69 -6.05
CA ILE A 20 10.74 -3.08 -7.07
C ILE A 20 10.21 -4.29 -7.88
N ILE A 21 9.72 -5.31 -7.19
CA ILE A 21 9.17 -6.50 -7.83
C ILE A 21 7.99 -6.12 -8.72
N ILE A 22 7.00 -5.40 -8.18
CA ILE A 22 5.79 -5.06 -8.92
C ILE A 22 6.12 -4.15 -10.11
N ARG A 23 6.95 -3.12 -9.91
CA ARG A 23 7.24 -2.13 -10.96
C ARG A 23 8.07 -2.69 -12.11
N TYR A 24 9.02 -3.59 -11.83
CA TYR A 24 10.00 -4.06 -12.82
C TYR A 24 9.79 -5.51 -13.22
N ALA A 25 9.74 -6.44 -12.26
CA ALA A 25 9.61 -7.87 -12.56
C ALA A 25 8.20 -8.22 -13.05
N LEU A 26 7.17 -7.57 -12.52
CA LEU A 26 5.77 -7.82 -12.85
C LEU A 26 5.18 -6.79 -13.82
N PHE A 27 6.05 -6.04 -14.51
CA PHE A 27 5.65 -4.96 -15.40
C PHE A 27 4.66 -5.42 -16.49
N GLU A 28 4.87 -6.61 -17.04
CA GLU A 28 4.03 -7.15 -18.12
C GLU A 28 2.57 -7.36 -17.70
N MET A 29 2.32 -7.61 -16.41
CA MET A 29 0.97 -7.89 -15.88
C MET A 29 0.09 -6.66 -15.78
N HIS A 30 0.68 -5.48 -15.58
CA HIS A 30 -0.08 -4.23 -15.40
C HIS A 30 0.22 -3.17 -16.47
N ARG A 31 1.36 -3.25 -17.17
CA ARG A 31 1.83 -2.37 -18.26
C ARG A 31 1.90 -0.86 -17.95
N MET A 32 1.56 -0.44 -16.73
CA MET A 32 1.53 0.96 -16.30
C MET A 32 2.72 1.27 -15.38
N LYS A 33 3.73 2.04 -15.82
CA LYS A 33 4.89 2.39 -14.94
C LYS A 33 4.57 3.46 -13.90
N GLN A 34 3.63 4.36 -14.19
CA GLN A 34 3.31 5.51 -13.34
C GLN A 34 2.46 5.11 -12.13
N VAL A 35 1.45 4.25 -12.32
CA VAL A 35 0.51 3.83 -11.27
C VAL A 35 1.22 3.20 -10.06
N PRO A 36 2.13 2.20 -10.21
CA PRO A 36 2.87 1.63 -9.09
C PRO A 36 3.63 2.70 -8.29
N PHE A 37 4.19 3.71 -8.95
CA PHE A 37 4.93 4.79 -8.30
C PHE A 37 4.00 5.76 -7.55
N MET A 38 2.88 6.14 -8.18
CA MET A 38 1.88 7.03 -7.57
C MET A 38 1.27 6.44 -6.30
N LEU A 39 1.09 5.12 -6.23
CA LEU A 39 0.60 4.43 -5.03
C LEU A 39 1.69 4.18 -3.99
N PHE A 40 2.93 3.92 -4.43
CA PHE A 40 4.07 3.67 -3.53
C PHE A 40 4.46 4.90 -2.71
N LEU A 41 4.58 6.07 -3.36
CA LEU A 41 5.07 7.30 -2.75
C LEU A 41 4.28 7.74 -1.49
N PRO A 42 2.93 7.84 -1.51
CA PRO A 42 2.17 8.23 -0.32
C PRO A 42 2.28 7.22 0.82
N ILE A 43 2.39 5.91 0.51
CA ILE A 43 2.59 4.88 1.53
C ILE A 43 3.98 5.02 2.16
N LEU A 44 5.01 5.23 1.33
CA LEU A 44 6.39 5.43 1.79
C LEU A 44 6.48 6.63 2.75
N LEU A 45 5.91 7.77 2.35
CA LEU A 45 5.88 8.98 3.19
C LEU A 45 5.12 8.73 4.50
N SER A 46 3.98 8.04 4.43
CA SER A 46 3.17 7.70 5.60
C SER A 46 3.94 6.82 6.59
N ILE A 47 4.60 5.74 6.13
CA ILE A 47 5.41 4.86 6.99
C ILE A 47 6.61 5.63 7.57
N THR A 48 7.26 6.48 6.77
CA THR A 48 8.38 7.32 7.22
C THR A 48 7.97 8.24 8.38
N ILE A 49 6.80 8.88 8.29
CA ILE A 49 6.26 9.69 9.39
C ILE A 49 5.96 8.81 10.62
N LEU A 50 5.45 7.58 10.39
CA LEU A 50 5.17 6.62 11.46
C LEU A 50 6.42 6.06 12.15
N CYS A 51 7.62 6.15 11.55
CA CYS A 51 8.88 5.76 12.22
C CYS A 51 9.11 6.54 13.54
N PHE A 52 8.60 7.77 13.62
CA PHE A 52 8.69 8.62 14.81
C PHE A 52 7.52 8.46 15.78
N LYS A 53 6.50 7.65 15.42
CA LYS A 53 5.34 7.35 16.25
C LYS A 53 5.43 5.93 16.83
N LYS A 54 4.84 5.70 18.00
CA LYS A 54 4.75 4.37 18.62
C LYS A 54 3.62 3.49 18.03
N ALA A 55 3.27 3.70 16.76
CA ALA A 55 2.22 2.92 16.09
C ALA A 55 2.76 1.54 15.73
N LYS A 56 2.05 0.48 16.10
CA LYS A 56 2.55 -0.90 15.90
C LYS A 56 1.98 -1.55 14.65
N ILE A 57 0.70 -1.37 14.38
CA ILE A 57 -0.02 -2.10 13.34
C ILE A 57 -0.06 -1.29 12.06
N MET A 58 -0.24 0.02 12.18
CA MET A 58 -0.38 0.92 11.04
C MET A 58 0.78 0.86 10.02
N PRO A 59 2.08 0.85 10.41
CA PRO A 59 3.18 0.76 9.44
C PRO A 59 3.15 -0.56 8.64
N PHE A 60 2.84 -1.66 9.32
CA PHE A 60 2.84 -2.99 8.73
C PHE A 60 1.65 -3.16 7.77
N ALA A 61 0.46 -2.70 8.18
CA ALA A 61 -0.73 -2.71 7.33
C ALA A 61 -0.54 -1.88 6.05
N LEU A 62 0.09 -0.71 6.17
CA LEU A 62 0.45 0.13 5.02
C LEU A 62 1.43 -0.56 4.05
N ALA A 63 2.43 -1.26 4.58
CA ALA A 63 3.37 -1.99 3.72
C ALA A 63 2.71 -3.15 2.97
N LEU A 64 1.80 -3.89 3.63
CA LEU A 64 1.09 -5.01 3.02
C LEU A 64 -0.05 -4.61 2.09
N SER A 65 -0.65 -3.44 2.31
CA SER A 65 -1.76 -2.99 1.45
C SER A 65 -1.35 -2.82 -0.01
N TYR A 66 -0.09 -2.48 -0.25
CA TYR A 66 0.48 -2.36 -1.58
C TYR A 66 0.51 -3.69 -2.36
N PRO A 67 1.22 -4.75 -1.91
CA PRO A 67 1.21 -6.03 -2.62
C PRO A 67 -0.17 -6.72 -2.61
N ILE A 68 -0.97 -6.61 -1.53
CA ILE A 68 -2.32 -7.18 -1.49
C ILE A 68 -3.21 -6.51 -2.54
N GLY A 69 -3.20 -5.18 -2.62
CA GLY A 69 -3.97 -4.45 -3.61
C GLY A 69 -3.52 -4.72 -5.05
N PHE A 70 -2.24 -4.98 -5.27
CA PHE A 70 -1.74 -5.43 -6.57
C PHE A 70 -2.33 -6.79 -6.95
N VAL A 71 -2.23 -7.79 -6.07
CA VAL A 71 -2.74 -9.14 -6.32
C VAL A 71 -4.25 -9.10 -6.59
N LEU A 72 -5.02 -8.41 -5.75
CA LEU A 72 -6.46 -8.25 -5.96
C LEU A 72 -6.76 -7.46 -7.25
N GLY A 73 -5.96 -6.45 -7.56
CA GLY A 73 -6.04 -5.73 -8.83
C GLY A 73 -5.86 -6.66 -10.03
N VAL A 74 -4.84 -7.51 -10.03
CA VAL A 74 -4.60 -8.49 -11.11
C VAL A 74 -5.72 -9.51 -11.19
N MET A 75 -6.26 -9.98 -10.06
CA MET A 75 -7.30 -11.00 -10.02
C MET A 75 -8.67 -10.49 -10.50
N PHE A 76 -9.02 -9.24 -10.21
CA PHE A 76 -10.35 -8.68 -10.47
C PHE A 76 -10.37 -7.61 -11.58
N GLN A 77 -9.24 -7.39 -12.27
CA GLN A 77 -9.19 -6.43 -13.37
C GLN A 77 -10.10 -6.82 -14.52
N THR A 78 -10.68 -5.81 -15.15
CA THR A 78 -11.45 -5.92 -16.39
C THR A 78 -10.89 -4.92 -17.40
N TYR A 79 -10.83 -5.36 -18.65
CA TYR A 79 -10.40 -4.52 -19.77
C TYR A 79 -11.62 -3.88 -20.43
N GLY A 80 -11.48 -2.61 -20.80
CA GLY A 80 -12.47 -1.85 -21.56
C GLY A 80 -11.80 -1.03 -22.65
N VAL A 81 -12.58 -0.17 -23.29
CA VAL A 81 -12.11 0.75 -24.32
C VAL A 81 -12.34 2.17 -23.80
N ASP A 82 -11.31 3.00 -23.83
CA ASP A 82 -11.44 4.42 -23.49
C ASP A 82 -12.06 5.21 -24.65
N ALA A 83 -12.42 6.48 -24.39
CA ALA A 83 -13.05 7.35 -25.39
C ALA A 83 -12.16 7.62 -26.62
N GLY A 84 -10.86 7.35 -26.54
CA GLY A 84 -9.90 7.46 -27.64
C GLY A 84 -9.63 6.13 -28.38
N GLY A 85 -10.34 5.05 -28.03
CA GLY A 85 -10.14 3.72 -28.61
C GLY A 85 -8.97 2.93 -28.01
N GLY A 86 -8.32 3.45 -26.97
CA GLY A 86 -7.25 2.78 -26.23
C GLY A 86 -7.79 1.73 -25.25
N THR A 87 -6.95 0.75 -24.90
CA THR A 87 -7.31 -0.26 -23.90
C THR A 87 -7.31 0.35 -22.50
N ALA A 88 -8.48 0.43 -21.88
CA ALA A 88 -8.64 0.86 -20.49
C ALA A 88 -8.57 -0.35 -19.56
N ASN A 89 -7.93 -0.20 -18.39
CA ASN A 89 -7.87 -1.24 -17.36
C ASN A 89 -8.22 -0.61 -16.00
N ASN A 90 -9.15 -1.21 -15.25
CA ASN A 90 -9.58 -0.74 -13.93
C ASN A 90 -8.70 -1.24 -12.76
N MET A 91 -7.64 -2.00 -13.02
CA MET A 91 -6.73 -2.54 -12.01
C MET A 91 -6.24 -1.48 -11.02
N TRP A 92 -5.90 -0.28 -11.50
CA TRP A 92 -5.43 0.81 -10.65
C TRP A 92 -6.49 1.30 -9.67
N ILE A 93 -7.78 1.25 -10.05
CA ILE A 93 -8.92 1.63 -9.20
C ILE A 93 -9.05 0.61 -8.07
N ILE A 94 -9.05 -0.69 -8.43
CA ILE A 94 -9.13 -1.79 -7.46
C ILE A 94 -7.98 -1.71 -6.46
N TRP A 95 -6.76 -1.52 -6.97
CA TRP A 95 -5.57 -1.39 -6.13
C TRP A 95 -5.69 -0.22 -5.15
N THR A 96 -6.14 0.94 -5.63
CA THR A 96 -6.34 2.14 -4.79
C THR A 96 -7.40 1.90 -3.71
N ILE A 97 -8.54 1.28 -4.07
CA ILE A 97 -9.62 0.97 -3.12
C ILE A 97 -9.12 0.04 -2.02
N VAL A 98 -8.40 -1.03 -2.37
CA VAL A 98 -7.84 -1.98 -1.38
C VAL A 98 -6.91 -1.25 -0.40
N ILE A 99 -6.05 -0.37 -0.90
CA ILE A 99 -5.16 0.44 -0.05
C ILE A 99 -5.96 1.29 0.93
N ILE A 100 -6.99 2.01 0.45
CA ILE A 100 -7.84 2.86 1.29
C ILE A 100 -8.54 2.04 2.38
N VAL A 101 -9.13 0.90 2.01
CA VAL A 101 -9.84 0.01 2.95
C VAL A 101 -8.89 -0.47 4.05
N ILE A 102 -7.70 -0.96 3.68
CA ILE A 102 -6.71 -1.43 4.67
C ILE A 102 -6.23 -0.28 5.58
N ILE A 103 -6.04 0.92 5.04
CA ILE A 103 -5.69 2.10 5.84
C ILE A 103 -6.76 2.39 6.89
N ILE A 104 -8.04 2.44 6.49
CA ILE A 104 -9.16 2.70 7.41
C ILE A 104 -9.20 1.64 8.52
N PHE A 105 -9.14 0.34 8.15
CA PHE A 105 -9.12 -0.74 9.13
C PHE A 105 -7.92 -0.64 10.09
N SER A 106 -6.73 -0.32 9.57
CA SER A 106 -5.52 -0.20 10.39
C SER A 106 -5.63 0.92 11.43
N ILE A 107 -6.25 2.05 11.06
CA ILE A 107 -6.49 3.18 11.96
C ILE A 107 -7.44 2.76 13.09
N VAL A 108 -8.56 2.10 12.74
CA VAL A 108 -9.55 1.63 13.72
C VAL A 108 -8.92 0.67 14.72
N ILE A 109 -8.15 -0.32 14.25
CA ILE A 109 -7.48 -1.30 15.11
C ILE A 109 -6.46 -0.64 16.03
N GLU A 110 -5.65 0.31 15.52
CA GLU A 110 -4.67 1.03 16.33
C GLU A 110 -5.34 1.88 17.41
N LEU A 111 -6.49 2.52 17.11
CA LEU A 111 -7.27 3.28 18.09
C LEU A 111 -7.84 2.39 19.21
N ILE A 112 -8.39 1.23 18.85
CA ILE A 112 -8.92 0.25 19.82
C ILE A 112 -7.79 -0.23 20.76
N ASN A 113 -6.64 -0.57 20.20
CA ASN A 113 -5.49 -1.05 20.98
C ASN A 113 -4.92 0.02 21.91
N LYS A 114 -4.90 1.28 21.46
CA LYS A 114 -4.48 2.41 22.30
C LYS A 114 -5.44 2.66 23.47
N LYS A 115 -6.74 2.39 23.29
CA LYS A 115 -7.74 2.47 24.37
C LYS A 115 -7.58 1.32 25.37
N LYS A 116 -7.37 0.08 24.89
CA LYS A 116 -7.13 -1.09 25.75
C LYS A 116 -5.86 -0.98 26.60
N GLY A 117 -4.77 -0.43 26.05
CA GLY A 117 -3.51 -0.26 26.79
C GLY A 117 -3.47 0.93 27.77
N ARG A 118 -4.59 1.68 27.91
CA ARG A 118 -4.75 2.78 28.88
C ARG A 118 -5.78 2.46 29.98
N SER A 119 -6.47 1.32 29.88
CA SER A 119 -7.32 0.75 30.93
C SER A 119 -6.52 -0.24 31.75
#